data_AF-A0A263DLP7-F1
#
_entry.id   AF-A0A263DLP7-F1
#
_cell.length_a   1.000
_cell.length_b   1.000
_cell.length_c   1.000
_cell.angle_alpha   90.00
_cell.angle_beta   90.00
_cell.angle_gamma   90.00
#
_symmetry.space_group_name_H-M   'P 1'
#
loop_
_entity.id
_entity.type
_entity.pdbx_description
1 polymer ?
#
loop_
_entity_poly.entity_id
_entity_poly.type
_entity_poly.pdbx_seq_one_letter_code
_entity_poly.pdbx_strand_id
1 'polypeptide(L)'
;MAARRRRAAPAVVVNGPGAGASPGRARPPVVVGIDAAGSAGAAVEWAAAESATRGCGLRIVHVFRPSLPADPYGVVAPMDSYLAAHAAADAVLAESVERARTVASDIEVSAHLLGGTTLGALLAEAGRARLLVLGSRGLCGLRALLARSVSAQVAAHASGPVVVIPPPADGVRPAWSPPRVVVGVGNGGSCAPAVGFAFRAARQRGIPLVAVHAWTPDVPADLEAVHAPASVAEAVGRRTLERALQPWRASFPDVEVVAELVRGEPARTVGARSRGAALVVVGSGHRGHVRAAVLGSVSRSVLQHGGSPVAVVGDVGRDPAPTPPSREAPQGNRAAPSWVRATGSVLREARHAFGRRASP
;
A
#
# COMPACT_ATOMS: atom_id res chain seq x y z
N MET A 1 45.25 18.98 -3.25
CA MET A 1 44.01 18.27 -3.63
C MET A 1 43.07 18.18 -2.43
N ALA A 2 42.21 19.19 -2.22
CA ALA A 2 41.20 19.17 -1.17
C ALA A 2 39.81 19.37 -1.81
N ALA A 3 39.05 18.29 -1.90
CA ALA A 3 37.70 18.28 -2.42
C ALA A 3 36.77 19.02 -1.44
N ARG A 4 36.40 20.26 -1.78
CA ARG A 4 35.34 21.00 -1.10
C ARG A 4 34.01 20.25 -1.29
N ARG A 5 33.51 19.65 -0.21
CA ARG A 5 32.12 19.18 -0.08
C ARG A 5 31.20 20.36 -0.38
N ARG A 6 30.47 20.29 -1.50
CA ARG A 6 29.40 21.24 -1.83
C ARG A 6 28.27 21.06 -0.80
N ARG A 7 28.03 22.11 -0.01
CA ARG A 7 26.86 22.23 0.86
C ARG A 7 25.58 22.18 0.02
N ALA A 8 24.58 21.43 0.50
CA ALA A 8 23.23 21.45 -0.03
C ALA A 8 22.64 22.88 0.07
N ALA A 9 21.89 23.27 -0.95
CA ALA A 9 21.11 24.52 -1.03
C ALA A 9 20.07 24.58 0.12
N PRO A 10 19.60 25.78 0.52
CA PRO A 10 18.82 25.94 1.74
C PRO A 10 17.48 25.23 1.62
N ALA A 11 17.20 24.32 2.57
CA ALA A 11 15.84 23.86 2.80
C ALA A 11 15.03 25.05 3.30
N VAL A 12 13.96 25.41 2.60
CA VAL A 12 12.99 26.36 3.13
C VAL A 12 12.17 25.61 4.17
N VAL A 13 12.60 25.71 5.43
CA VAL A 13 11.85 25.22 6.59
C VAL A 13 10.81 26.29 6.93
N VAL A 14 9.57 26.11 6.47
CA VAL A 14 8.47 26.98 6.88
C VAL A 14 7.85 26.41 8.16
N ASN A 15 8.33 26.86 9.32
CA ASN A 15 7.77 26.49 10.62
C ASN A 15 6.35 27.06 10.80
N GLY A 16 5.42 26.25 11.35
CA GLY A 16 4.17 26.70 12.00
C GLY A 16 4.38 26.78 13.53
N PRO A 17 3.49 27.44 14.30
CA PRO A 17 3.76 27.74 15.72
C PRO A 17 3.71 26.47 16.58
N GLY A 18 4.66 26.35 17.52
CA GLY A 18 4.93 25.11 18.26
C GLY A 18 4.54 25.10 19.74
N ALA A 19 4.63 23.92 20.36
CA ALA A 19 4.96 23.72 21.78
C ALA A 19 5.24 22.22 22.08
N GLY A 20 6.41 21.93 22.65
CA GLY A 20 6.62 20.79 23.55
C GLY A 20 6.47 19.37 22.98
N ALA A 21 7.35 18.95 22.06
CA ALA A 21 7.59 17.52 21.85
C ALA A 21 9.06 17.20 22.13
N SER A 22 9.32 16.50 23.23
CA SER A 22 10.60 15.86 23.53
C SER A 22 11.12 15.09 22.30
N PRO A 23 12.44 14.94 22.10
CA PRO A 23 13.00 14.22 20.96
C PRO A 23 12.83 12.70 21.13
N GLY A 24 11.59 12.23 21.28
CA GLY A 24 11.23 10.86 20.94
C GLY A 24 11.46 10.68 19.44
N ARG A 25 12.01 9.54 19.01
CA ARG A 25 12.33 9.25 17.61
C ARG A 25 11.20 9.76 16.69
N ALA A 26 11.47 10.84 15.95
CA ALA A 26 10.51 11.44 15.04
C ALA A 26 10.00 10.34 14.11
N ARG A 27 8.67 10.17 14.06
CA ARG A 27 8.05 9.19 13.17
C ARG A 27 8.44 9.54 11.73
N PRO A 28 8.80 8.55 10.88
CA PRO A 28 9.10 8.83 9.49
C PRO A 28 7.94 9.60 8.83
N PRO A 29 8.20 10.67 8.05
CA PRO A 29 7.17 11.52 7.51
C PRO A 29 6.40 10.84 6.37
N VAL A 30 5.22 11.36 6.06
CA VAL A 30 4.64 11.16 4.73
C VAL A 30 5.38 12.08 3.77
N VAL A 31 5.81 11.55 2.63
CA VAL A 31 6.47 12.34 1.58
C VAL A 31 5.49 12.52 0.44
N VAL A 32 5.36 13.73 -0.09
CA VAL A 32 4.62 13.99 -1.33
C VAL A 32 5.54 14.57 -2.40
N GLY A 33 5.57 13.93 -3.56
CA GLY A 33 6.29 14.42 -4.73
C GLY A 33 5.40 15.33 -5.56
N ILE A 34 5.87 16.56 -5.83
CA ILE A 34 5.15 17.56 -6.64
C ILE A 34 5.89 17.86 -7.95
N ASP A 35 5.14 18.21 -8.99
CA ASP A 35 5.64 18.67 -10.28
C ASP A 35 5.48 20.19 -10.43
N ALA A 36 6.26 20.79 -11.33
CA ALA A 36 6.24 22.24 -11.57
C ALA A 36 4.94 22.73 -12.24
N ALA A 37 4.09 21.83 -12.71
CA ALA A 37 2.88 22.13 -13.47
C ALA A 37 1.65 22.44 -12.59
N GLY A 38 1.86 22.78 -11.30
CA GLY A 38 0.79 23.13 -10.35
C GLY A 38 -0.22 21.98 -10.13
N SER A 39 0.19 20.75 -10.48
CA SER A 39 -0.75 19.69 -10.82
C SER A 39 -1.03 18.72 -9.66
N ALA A 40 -0.25 18.86 -8.58
CA ALA A 40 -0.22 17.99 -7.42
C ALA A 40 -1.14 18.42 -6.26
N GLY A 41 -2.05 19.38 -6.45
CA GLY A 41 -2.90 19.92 -5.37
C GLY A 41 -3.63 18.83 -4.58
N ALA A 42 -4.39 17.96 -5.27
CA ALA A 42 -5.08 16.85 -4.64
C ALA A 42 -4.13 15.84 -3.96
N ALA A 43 -2.90 15.68 -4.45
CA ALA A 43 -1.91 14.81 -3.83
C ALA A 43 -1.33 15.41 -2.54
N VAL A 44 -1.11 16.72 -2.52
CA VAL A 44 -0.69 17.47 -1.33
C VAL A 44 -1.78 17.45 -0.27
N GLU A 45 -3.03 17.71 -0.65
CA GLU A 45 -4.18 17.68 0.25
C GLU A 45 -4.36 16.29 0.87
N TRP A 46 -4.31 15.24 0.03
CA TRP A 46 -4.42 13.85 0.51
C TRP A 46 -3.25 13.49 1.45
N ALA A 47 -2.02 13.90 1.10
CA ALA A 47 -0.84 13.64 1.93
C ALA A 47 -0.88 14.37 3.27
N ALA A 48 -1.39 15.62 3.30
CA ALA A 48 -1.58 16.39 4.52
C ALA A 48 -2.60 15.73 5.45
N ALA A 49 -3.77 15.34 4.92
CA ALA A 49 -4.78 14.60 5.67
C ALA A 49 -4.24 13.26 6.21
N GLU A 50 -3.43 12.56 5.41
CA GLU A 50 -2.81 11.30 5.81
C GLU A 50 -1.73 11.48 6.89
N SER A 51 -0.93 12.54 6.81
CA SER A 51 0.04 12.93 7.84
C SER A 51 -0.64 13.21 9.17
N ALA A 52 -1.72 13.99 9.16
CA ALA A 52 -2.51 14.30 10.35
C ALA A 52 -3.07 13.03 10.99
N THR A 53 -3.70 12.18 10.18
CA THR A 53 -4.27 10.90 10.63
C THR A 53 -3.21 9.97 11.25
N ARG A 54 -1.97 10.01 10.75
CA ARG A 54 -0.85 9.18 11.25
C ARG A 54 -0.07 9.82 12.39
N GLY A 55 -0.34 11.09 12.72
CA GLY A 55 0.42 11.88 13.67
C GLY A 55 1.92 11.92 13.31
N CYS A 56 2.24 12.23 12.05
CA CYS A 56 3.61 12.45 11.60
C CYS A 56 3.70 13.65 10.65
N GLY A 57 4.90 14.23 10.52
CA GLY A 57 5.12 15.37 9.63
C GLY A 57 4.88 15.05 8.15
N LEU A 58 4.69 16.11 7.37
CA LEU A 58 4.61 16.10 5.91
C LEU A 58 5.90 16.67 5.31
N ARG A 59 6.48 15.94 4.37
CA ARG A 59 7.65 16.36 3.60
C ARG A 59 7.24 16.51 2.14
N ILE A 60 7.22 17.75 1.66
CA ILE A 60 6.93 18.10 0.27
C ILE A 60 8.26 18.14 -0.48
N VAL A 61 8.38 17.36 -1.56
CA VAL A 61 9.59 17.30 -2.38
C VAL A 61 9.27 17.67 -3.82
N HIS A 62 10.09 18.56 -4.39
CA HIS A 62 10.06 18.87 -5.81
C HIS A 62 11.41 18.51 -6.41
N VAL A 63 11.44 17.59 -7.38
CA VAL A 63 12.70 17.22 -8.04
C VAL A 63 12.91 18.14 -9.23
N PHE A 64 13.81 19.10 -9.05
CA PHE A 64 14.16 20.09 -10.03
C PHE A 64 15.32 19.60 -10.90
N ARG A 65 15.03 19.46 -12.20
CA ARG A 65 16.04 19.24 -13.22
C ARG A 65 15.94 20.39 -14.22
N PRO A 66 16.83 21.39 -14.16
CA PRO A 66 16.81 22.46 -15.13
C PRO A 66 17.06 21.84 -16.50
N SER A 67 16.05 21.88 -17.38
CA SER A 67 16.24 21.55 -18.78
C SER A 67 16.91 22.76 -19.42
N LEU A 68 18.23 22.86 -19.27
CA LEU A 68 19.01 23.83 -20.02
C LEU A 68 18.98 23.31 -21.47
N PRO A 69 18.33 24.01 -22.43
CA PRO A 69 18.51 23.68 -23.83
C PRO A 69 19.98 23.92 -24.11
N ALA A 70 20.75 22.84 -24.25
CA ALA A 70 22.02 22.93 -24.94
C ALA A 70 21.65 22.93 -26.42
N ASP A 71 21.78 24.09 -27.06
CA ASP A 71 21.81 24.12 -28.51
C ASP A 71 22.97 23.20 -28.99
N PRO A 72 22.87 22.50 -30.13
CA PRO A 72 23.95 21.69 -30.68
C PRO A 72 25.32 22.41 -30.78
N TYR A 73 25.38 23.74 -30.73
CA TYR A 73 26.62 24.54 -30.65
C TYR A 73 27.10 24.83 -29.21
N GLY A 74 26.46 24.28 -28.18
CA GLY A 74 26.92 24.35 -26.78
C GLY A 74 26.58 25.65 -26.06
N VAL A 75 25.66 26.47 -26.59
CA VAL A 75 25.19 27.67 -25.88
C VAL A 75 24.41 27.25 -24.64
N VAL A 76 25.00 27.52 -23.47
CA VAL A 76 24.36 27.32 -22.17
C VAL A 76 23.29 28.40 -22.01
N ALA A 77 22.09 28.01 -21.59
CA ALA A 77 21.02 28.97 -21.30
C ALA A 77 21.52 30.06 -20.34
N PRO A 78 21.12 31.33 -20.52
CA PRO A 78 21.53 32.42 -19.65
C PRO A 78 21.29 32.11 -18.16
N MET A 79 22.17 32.58 -17.28
CA MET A 79 22.03 32.41 -15.81
C MET A 79 20.65 32.86 -15.32
N ASP A 80 20.07 33.89 -15.94
CA ASP A 80 18.75 34.41 -15.63
C ASP A 80 17.64 33.37 -15.83
N SER A 81 17.75 32.51 -16.86
CA SER A 81 16.80 31.41 -17.09
C SER A 81 16.88 30.34 -16.00
N TYR A 82 18.08 30.08 -15.47
CA TYR A 82 18.28 29.16 -14.36
C TYR A 82 17.71 29.72 -13.05
N LEU A 83 17.94 31.01 -12.77
CA LEU A 83 17.41 31.69 -11.59
C LEU A 83 15.88 31.77 -11.62
N ALA A 84 15.29 32.10 -12.78
CA ALA A 84 13.85 32.12 -12.96
C ALA A 84 13.22 30.74 -12.72
N ALA A 85 13.87 29.67 -13.21
CA ALA A 85 13.39 28.30 -13.00
C ALA A 85 13.47 27.86 -11.53
N HIS A 86 14.49 28.31 -10.77
CA HIS A 86 14.55 28.08 -9.32
C HIS A 86 13.46 28.85 -8.58
N ALA A 87 13.28 30.14 -8.88
CA ALA A 87 12.25 30.96 -8.26
C ALA A 87 10.84 30.38 -8.50
N ALA A 88 10.57 29.88 -9.71
CA ALA A 88 9.33 29.20 -10.03
C ALA A 88 9.15 27.91 -9.21
N ALA A 89 10.22 27.13 -9.06
CA ALA A 89 10.20 25.91 -8.25
C ALA A 89 9.94 26.19 -6.75
N ASP A 90 10.55 27.24 -6.20
CA ASP A 90 10.33 27.68 -4.82
C ASP A 90 8.90 28.20 -4.62
N ALA A 91 8.34 28.92 -5.60
CA ALA A 91 6.95 29.36 -5.57
C ALA A 91 5.97 28.18 -5.52
N VAL A 92 6.20 27.14 -6.33
CA VAL A 92 5.39 25.91 -6.34
C VAL A 92 5.47 25.17 -4.98
N LEU A 93 6.65 25.15 -4.35
CA LEU A 93 6.81 24.59 -3.01
C LEU A 93 6.06 25.41 -1.96
N ALA A 94 6.16 26.75 -1.99
CA ALA A 94 5.46 27.63 -1.07
C ALA A 94 3.94 27.48 -1.19
N GLU A 95 3.40 27.48 -2.41
CA GLU A 95 1.97 27.25 -2.65
C GLU A 95 1.51 25.88 -2.11
N SER A 96 2.35 24.85 -2.27
CA SER A 96 2.05 23.50 -1.77
C SER A 96 2.06 23.44 -0.24
N VAL A 97 2.94 24.19 0.43
CA VAL A 97 2.94 24.30 1.90
C VAL A 97 1.65 24.96 2.39
N GLU A 98 1.25 26.06 1.77
CA GLU A 98 0.00 26.75 2.14
C GLU A 98 -1.22 25.86 1.91
N ARG A 99 -1.28 25.14 0.78
CA ARG A 99 -2.34 24.15 0.52
C ARG A 99 -2.34 23.00 1.54
N ALA A 100 -1.18 22.53 2.00
CA ALA A 100 -1.14 21.50 3.04
C ALA A 100 -1.71 22.01 4.37
N ARG A 101 -1.42 23.27 4.71
CA ARG A 101 -1.88 23.92 5.95
C ARG A 101 -3.37 24.19 5.97
N THR A 102 -4.01 24.43 4.82
CA THR A 102 -5.48 24.56 4.76
C THR A 102 -6.20 23.25 5.10
N VAL A 103 -5.57 22.10 4.85
CA VAL A 103 -6.11 20.77 5.18
C VAL A 103 -5.77 20.36 6.61
N ALA A 104 -4.54 20.61 7.05
CA ALA A 104 -4.06 20.26 8.38
C ALA A 104 -3.11 21.33 8.90
N SER A 105 -3.59 22.19 9.79
CA SER A 105 -2.80 23.28 10.39
C SER A 105 -1.75 22.79 11.39
N ASP A 106 -2.02 21.65 12.03
CA ASP A 106 -1.30 21.22 13.23
C ASP A 106 -0.13 20.26 12.92
N ILE A 107 0.09 19.94 11.64
CA ILE A 107 1.20 19.06 11.23
C ILE A 107 2.46 19.87 10.91
N GLU A 108 3.61 19.28 11.25
CA GLU A 108 4.91 19.80 10.78
C GLU A 108 4.99 19.62 9.26
N VAL A 109 5.16 20.72 8.51
CA VAL A 109 5.31 20.70 7.05
C VAL A 109 6.71 21.20 6.69
N SER A 110 7.40 20.46 5.82
CA SER A 110 8.72 20.83 5.32
C SER A 110 8.81 20.73 3.80
N ALA A 111 9.42 21.70 3.14
CA ALA A 111 9.51 21.79 1.68
C ALA A 111 10.96 21.68 1.20
N HIS A 112 11.20 20.84 0.19
CA HIS A 112 12.55 20.53 -0.27
C HIS A 112 12.64 20.48 -1.79
N LEU A 113 13.52 21.32 -2.33
CA LEU A 113 13.96 21.25 -3.72
C LEU A 113 15.10 20.22 -3.83
N LEU A 114 14.88 19.16 -4.59
CA LEU A 114 15.84 18.07 -4.80
C LEU A 114 16.46 18.16 -6.19
N GLY A 115 17.76 17.90 -6.30
CA GLY A 115 18.45 17.74 -7.57
C GLY A 115 18.58 16.27 -7.99
N GLY A 116 18.89 16.03 -9.28
CA GLY A 116 19.18 14.71 -9.83
C GLY A 116 18.08 14.15 -10.72
N THR A 117 18.04 12.83 -10.89
CA THR A 117 16.97 12.18 -11.66
C THR A 117 15.71 12.05 -10.80
N THR A 118 14.55 12.34 -11.37
CA THR A 118 13.25 12.27 -10.65
C THR A 118 13.02 10.90 -10.04
N LEU A 119 13.27 9.83 -10.79
CA LEU A 119 13.11 8.46 -10.30
C LEU A 119 14.05 8.16 -9.11
N GLY A 120 15.35 8.47 -9.23
CA GLY A 120 16.33 8.18 -8.19
C GLY A 120 16.06 8.95 -6.89
N ALA A 121 15.72 10.23 -7.01
CA ALA A 121 15.37 11.07 -5.86
C ALA A 121 14.10 10.56 -5.15
N LEU A 122 13.04 10.23 -5.89
CA LEU A 122 11.79 9.72 -5.30
C LEU A 122 11.96 8.33 -4.68
N LEU A 123 12.77 7.44 -5.26
CA LEU A 123 13.07 6.13 -4.66
C LEU A 123 13.87 6.27 -3.36
N ALA A 124 14.81 7.21 -3.31
CA ALA A 124 15.57 7.49 -2.09
C ALA A 124 14.67 8.03 -0.97
N GLU A 125 13.71 8.90 -1.31
CA GLU A 125 12.70 9.39 -0.37
C GLU A 125 11.75 8.26 0.07
N ALA A 126 11.30 7.40 -0.84
CA ALA A 126 10.43 6.26 -0.53
C ALA A 126 11.02 5.31 0.53
N GLY A 127 12.35 5.11 0.53
CA GLY A 127 13.03 4.26 1.52
C GLY A 127 13.09 4.86 2.94
N ARG A 128 12.94 6.17 3.05
CA ARG A 128 12.97 6.91 4.33
C ARG A 128 11.58 7.34 4.80
N ALA A 129 10.62 7.40 3.88
CA ALA A 129 9.25 7.77 4.16
C ALA A 129 8.49 6.67 4.93
N ARG A 130 7.44 7.08 5.63
CA ARG A 130 6.38 6.16 6.07
C ARG A 130 5.46 5.77 4.91
N LEU A 131 5.28 6.69 3.97
CA LEU A 131 4.44 6.58 2.79
C LEU A 131 4.92 7.63 1.77
N LEU A 132 5.09 7.25 0.51
CA LEU A 132 5.32 8.21 -0.58
C LEU A 132 4.02 8.43 -1.36
N VAL A 133 3.63 9.68 -1.56
CA VAL A 133 2.43 10.10 -2.28
C VAL A 133 2.83 10.79 -3.57
N LEU A 134 2.21 10.40 -4.69
CA LEU A 134 2.45 10.95 -6.02
C LEU A 134 1.14 11.23 -6.73
N GLY A 135 1.09 12.28 -7.55
CA GLY A 135 0.01 12.50 -8.48
C GLY A 135 0.04 11.51 -9.65
N SER A 136 -1.13 11.18 -10.19
CA SER A 136 -1.28 10.34 -11.38
C SER A 136 -0.99 11.08 -12.68
N ARG A 137 -1.00 12.41 -12.75
CA ARG A 137 -0.85 13.16 -14.02
C ARG A 137 0.54 13.10 -14.67
N GLY A 138 1.54 12.55 -14.00
CA GLY A 138 2.70 11.97 -14.68
C GLY A 138 2.36 10.79 -15.62
N LEU A 139 1.08 10.43 -15.77
CA LEU A 139 0.50 9.48 -16.72
C LEU A 139 -0.25 10.18 -17.87
N CYS A 140 -0.46 11.51 -17.85
CA CYS A 140 -1.26 12.21 -18.88
C CYS A 140 -0.55 13.36 -19.63
N GLY A 141 0.77 13.49 -19.50
CA GLY A 141 1.59 14.25 -20.46
C GLY A 141 1.98 13.34 -21.63
N LEU A 142 1.37 13.56 -22.80
CA LEU A 142 1.48 12.76 -24.04
C LEU A 142 0.92 11.32 -23.94
N ARG A 143 -0.27 11.15 -24.54
CA ARG A 143 -1.04 9.91 -24.73
C ARG A 143 -0.33 8.79 -25.54
N ALA A 144 1.00 8.75 -25.62
CA ALA A 144 1.73 7.81 -26.49
C ALA A 144 2.93 7.05 -25.85
N LEU A 145 3.29 7.27 -24.56
CA LEU A 145 4.43 6.57 -23.92
C LEU A 145 4.11 6.06 -22.51
N LEU A 146 2.94 5.46 -22.36
CA LEU A 146 2.32 5.03 -21.09
C LEU A 146 3.05 3.87 -20.35
N ALA A 147 4.20 3.41 -20.86
CA ALA A 147 5.11 2.48 -20.19
C ALA A 147 6.21 3.17 -19.34
N ARG A 148 6.30 4.52 -19.33
CA ARG A 148 7.41 5.27 -18.70
C ARG A 148 7.01 6.33 -17.66
N SER A 149 5.81 6.24 -17.08
CA SER A 149 5.40 7.20 -16.04
C SER A 149 6.25 7.04 -14.76
N VAL A 150 6.73 8.17 -14.23
CA VAL A 150 7.52 8.19 -12.99
C VAL A 150 6.75 7.58 -11.83
N SER A 151 5.45 7.87 -11.68
CA SER A 151 4.63 7.33 -10.59
C SER A 151 4.50 5.80 -10.67
N ALA A 152 4.34 5.25 -11.88
CA ALA A 152 4.30 3.81 -12.09
C ALA A 152 5.67 3.14 -11.87
N GLN A 153 6.76 3.77 -12.32
CA GLN A 153 8.12 3.27 -12.09
C GLN A 153 8.47 3.30 -10.60
N VAL A 154 8.15 4.38 -9.89
CA VAL A 154 8.37 4.48 -8.45
C VAL A 154 7.53 3.43 -7.72
N ALA A 155 6.23 3.29 -8.04
CA ALA A 155 5.40 2.25 -7.43
C ALA A 155 5.90 0.82 -7.69
N ALA A 156 6.58 0.58 -8.82
CA ALA A 156 7.17 -0.72 -9.14
C ALA A 156 8.50 -1.01 -8.41
N HIS A 157 9.28 0.03 -8.09
CA HIS A 157 10.67 -0.12 -7.60
C HIS A 157 10.86 0.35 -6.15
N ALA A 158 9.89 1.07 -5.57
CA ALA A 158 9.99 1.56 -4.20
C ALA A 158 10.02 0.41 -3.20
N SER A 159 10.89 0.55 -2.19
CA SER A 159 10.93 -0.37 -1.04
C SER A 159 9.81 -0.08 -0.03
N GLY A 160 9.29 1.14 0.00
CA GLY A 160 8.17 1.54 0.86
C GLY A 160 6.83 1.60 0.11
N PRO A 161 5.70 1.71 0.84
CA PRO A 161 4.39 1.91 0.23
C PRO A 161 4.32 3.20 -0.57
N VAL A 162 3.73 3.13 -1.77
CA VAL A 162 3.53 4.28 -2.67
C VAL A 162 2.04 4.46 -2.92
N VAL A 163 1.52 5.67 -2.71
CA VAL A 163 0.13 6.04 -3.02
C VAL A 163 0.11 6.93 -4.25
N VAL A 164 -0.67 6.56 -5.24
CA VAL A 164 -0.91 7.35 -6.44
C VAL A 164 -2.32 7.94 -6.36
N ILE A 165 -2.39 9.26 -6.46
CA ILE A 165 -3.63 10.04 -6.37
C ILE A 165 -4.14 10.33 -7.79
N PRO A 166 -5.34 9.86 -8.18
CA PRO A 166 -5.93 10.17 -9.48
C PRO A 166 -6.19 11.68 -9.62
N PRO A 167 -6.34 12.22 -10.85
CA PRO A 167 -6.81 13.60 -10.96
C PRO A 167 -8.23 13.70 -10.35
N PRO A 168 -8.64 14.89 -9.87
CA PRO A 168 -10.03 15.11 -9.48
C PRO A 168 -10.95 14.67 -10.62
N ALA A 169 -11.97 13.86 -10.31
CA ALA A 169 -12.97 13.50 -11.30
C ALA A 169 -13.76 14.76 -11.68
N ASP A 170 -14.04 14.95 -12.97
CA ASP A 170 -14.89 16.03 -13.48
C ASP A 170 -16.32 15.82 -12.97
N GLY A 171 -16.64 16.34 -11.78
CA GLY A 171 -18.00 16.49 -11.23
C GLY A 171 -18.80 15.22 -10.93
N VAL A 172 -18.42 14.04 -11.42
CA VAL A 172 -19.17 12.79 -11.23
C VAL A 172 -18.57 12.02 -10.06
N ARG A 173 -19.05 12.30 -8.84
CA ARG A 173 -18.90 11.35 -7.74
C ARG A 173 -19.70 10.10 -8.13
N PRO A 174 -19.10 8.90 -8.26
CA PRO A 174 -19.89 7.70 -8.47
C PRO A 174 -20.92 7.58 -7.34
N ALA A 175 -22.14 7.23 -7.70
CA ALA A 175 -23.31 7.17 -6.83
C ALA A 175 -22.98 6.56 -5.46
N TRP A 176 -23.22 7.37 -4.41
CA TRP A 176 -23.49 7.01 -3.00
C TRP A 176 -23.02 5.62 -2.52
N SER A 177 -21.75 5.29 -2.75
CA SER A 177 -21.13 4.17 -2.06
C SER A 177 -20.50 4.69 -0.78
N PRO A 178 -20.75 4.04 0.38
CA PRO A 178 -20.08 4.43 1.61
C PRO A 178 -18.55 4.37 1.43
N PRO A 179 -17.81 5.29 2.09
CA PRO A 179 -16.36 5.28 2.02
C PRO A 179 -15.85 3.94 2.57
N ARG A 180 -14.94 3.31 1.83
CA ARG A 180 -14.36 2.02 2.17
C ARG A 180 -12.93 1.92 1.69
N VAL A 181 -12.13 1.13 2.39
CA VAL A 181 -10.84 0.66 1.87
C VAL A 181 -11.09 -0.63 1.09
N VAL A 182 -10.52 -0.76 -0.09
CA VAL A 182 -10.59 -2.00 -0.90
C VAL A 182 -9.21 -2.62 -0.97
N VAL A 183 -9.07 -3.91 -0.73
CA VAL A 183 -7.80 -4.64 -0.92
C VAL A 183 -7.99 -5.83 -1.84
N GLY A 184 -7.13 -5.93 -2.86
CA GLY A 184 -7.06 -7.11 -3.73
C GLY A 184 -6.22 -8.21 -3.08
N VAL A 185 -6.82 -9.37 -2.82
CA VAL A 185 -6.14 -10.53 -2.25
C VAL A 185 -5.74 -11.48 -3.36
N GLY A 186 -4.42 -11.68 -3.55
CA GLY A 186 -3.86 -12.55 -4.58
C GLY A 186 -3.77 -14.02 -4.17
N ASN A 187 -3.52 -14.88 -5.16
CA ASN A 187 -3.15 -16.28 -4.94
C ASN A 187 -1.68 -16.36 -4.51
N GLY A 188 -1.40 -16.56 -3.22
CA GLY A 188 -0.06 -16.78 -2.68
C GLY A 188 0.31 -15.94 -1.46
N GLY A 189 1.45 -16.27 -0.83
CA GLY A 189 1.92 -15.66 0.43
C GLY A 189 2.39 -14.20 0.36
N SER A 190 2.46 -13.58 -0.83
CA SER A 190 2.93 -12.21 -1.04
C SER A 190 1.91 -11.12 -0.68
N CYS A 191 0.66 -11.47 -0.35
CA CYS A 191 -0.37 -10.46 -0.09
C CYS A 191 -0.36 -9.91 1.37
N ALA A 192 0.38 -10.53 2.28
CA ALA A 192 0.34 -10.18 3.70
C ALA A 192 0.64 -8.69 4.01
N PRO A 193 1.66 -8.03 3.40
CA PRO A 193 1.93 -6.61 3.65
C PRO A 193 0.80 -5.69 3.16
N ALA A 194 0.20 -6.01 2.00
CA ALA A 194 -0.91 -5.24 1.44
C ALA A 194 -2.17 -5.36 2.31
N VAL A 195 -2.51 -6.57 2.78
CA VAL A 195 -3.63 -6.78 3.71
C VAL A 195 -3.40 -6.00 5.00
N GLY A 196 -2.22 -6.12 5.61
CA GLY A 196 -1.89 -5.38 6.83
C GLY A 196 -1.94 -3.86 6.69
N PHE A 197 -1.45 -3.35 5.56
CA PHE A 197 -1.59 -1.94 5.23
C PHE A 197 -3.06 -1.52 5.13
N ALA A 198 -3.90 -2.33 4.48
CA ALA A 198 -5.31 -2.04 4.30
C ALA A 198 -6.09 -2.02 5.63
N PHE A 199 -5.84 -2.97 6.54
CA PHE A 199 -6.44 -2.98 7.88
C PHE A 199 -6.10 -1.71 8.68
N ARG A 200 -4.82 -1.31 8.67
CA ARG A 200 -4.40 -0.08 9.35
C ARG A 200 -5.02 1.16 8.73
N ALA A 201 -5.11 1.22 7.40
CA ALA A 201 -5.73 2.34 6.70
C ALA A 201 -7.23 2.43 7.02
N ALA A 202 -7.94 1.29 7.07
CA ALA A 202 -9.35 1.21 7.43
C ALA A 202 -9.59 1.68 8.87
N ARG A 203 -8.84 1.12 9.83
CA ARG A 203 -8.88 1.54 11.24
C ARG A 203 -8.59 3.02 11.43
N GLN A 204 -7.54 3.55 10.79
CA GLN A 204 -7.16 4.96 10.87
C GLN A 204 -8.27 5.91 10.40
N ARG A 205 -9.12 5.45 9.48
CA ARG A 205 -10.21 6.24 8.91
C ARG A 205 -11.56 5.98 9.57
N GLY A 206 -11.68 4.93 10.39
CA GLY A 206 -12.95 4.48 10.93
C GLY A 206 -13.94 4.03 9.83
N ILE A 207 -13.44 3.43 8.74
CA ILE A 207 -14.27 2.97 7.61
C ILE A 207 -14.08 1.48 7.34
N PRO A 208 -15.06 0.78 6.75
CA PRO A 208 -14.98 -0.65 6.48
C PRO A 208 -13.88 -1.01 5.46
N LEU A 209 -13.37 -2.24 5.60
CA LEU A 209 -12.44 -2.88 4.68
C LEU A 209 -13.17 -3.91 3.82
N VAL A 210 -13.12 -3.77 2.49
CA VAL A 210 -13.58 -4.78 1.53
C VAL A 210 -12.38 -5.52 0.96
N ALA A 211 -12.26 -6.80 1.30
CA ALA A 211 -11.21 -7.68 0.79
C ALA A 211 -11.75 -8.51 -0.37
N VAL A 212 -11.21 -8.28 -1.57
CA VAL A 212 -11.68 -8.89 -2.81
C VAL A 212 -10.69 -9.95 -3.27
N HIS A 213 -11.15 -11.20 -3.35
CA HIS A 213 -10.42 -12.28 -3.98
C HIS A 213 -11.15 -12.73 -5.25
N ALA A 214 -10.48 -12.60 -6.38
CA ALA A 214 -11.00 -13.04 -7.67
C ALA A 214 -10.43 -14.41 -8.05
N TRP A 215 -11.30 -15.33 -8.45
CA TRP A 215 -10.93 -16.67 -8.86
C TRP A 215 -11.49 -16.98 -10.26
N THR A 216 -10.74 -17.77 -11.01
CA THR A 216 -11.18 -18.38 -12.27
C THR A 216 -10.95 -19.88 -12.16
N PRO A 217 -11.86 -20.72 -12.67
CA PRO A 217 -11.52 -22.11 -12.91
C PRO A 217 -10.31 -22.18 -13.85
N ASP A 218 -9.32 -23.01 -13.53
CA ASP A 218 -8.10 -23.20 -14.34
C ASP A 218 -8.37 -24.03 -15.62
N VAL A 219 -9.63 -24.23 -15.99
CA VAL A 219 -10.04 -25.15 -17.06
C VAL A 219 -10.89 -24.39 -18.08
N PRO A 220 -10.64 -24.58 -19.39
CA PRO A 220 -11.58 -24.17 -20.44
C PRO A 220 -13.01 -24.66 -20.13
N ALA A 221 -14.02 -23.84 -20.39
CA ALA A 221 -15.41 -24.10 -19.99
C ALA A 221 -15.97 -25.43 -20.54
N ASP A 222 -15.43 -25.91 -21.66
CA ASP A 222 -15.70 -27.18 -22.33
C ASP A 222 -15.14 -28.42 -21.61
N LEU A 223 -14.24 -28.23 -20.63
CA LEU A 223 -13.58 -29.31 -19.89
C LEU A 223 -13.85 -29.27 -18.37
N GLU A 224 -14.71 -28.36 -17.87
CA GLU A 224 -15.06 -28.24 -16.44
C GLU A 224 -15.68 -29.52 -15.83
N ALA A 225 -16.31 -30.37 -16.63
CA ALA A 225 -16.86 -31.65 -16.18
C ALA A 225 -15.79 -32.74 -15.98
N VAL A 226 -14.61 -32.57 -16.59
CA VAL A 226 -13.53 -33.57 -16.63
C VAL A 226 -12.41 -33.25 -15.63
N HIS A 227 -12.22 -31.97 -15.28
CA HIS A 227 -11.18 -31.53 -14.33
C HIS A 227 -11.78 -30.64 -13.23
N ALA A 228 -11.47 -31.00 -11.98
CA ALA A 228 -11.81 -30.34 -10.70
C ALA A 228 -13.02 -29.38 -10.74
N PRO A 229 -14.19 -29.77 -10.18
CA PRO A 229 -15.41 -28.97 -10.29
C PRO A 229 -15.22 -27.55 -9.75
N ALA A 230 -15.91 -26.56 -10.32
CA ALA A 230 -15.81 -25.15 -9.93
C ALA A 230 -15.97 -24.90 -8.40
N SER A 231 -16.70 -25.77 -7.70
CA SER A 231 -16.83 -25.78 -6.25
C SER A 231 -15.49 -25.98 -5.52
N VAL A 232 -14.55 -26.74 -6.08
CA VAL A 232 -13.20 -26.93 -5.55
C VAL A 232 -12.38 -25.65 -5.70
N ALA A 233 -12.41 -25.00 -6.86
CA ALA A 233 -11.72 -23.73 -7.10
C ALA A 233 -12.27 -22.61 -6.19
N GLU A 234 -13.59 -22.56 -6.03
CA GLU A 234 -14.25 -21.64 -5.10
C GLU A 234 -13.84 -21.90 -3.64
N ALA A 235 -13.84 -23.17 -3.20
CA ALA A 235 -13.40 -23.55 -1.85
C ALA A 235 -11.92 -23.22 -1.60
N VAL A 236 -11.05 -23.38 -2.62
CA VAL A 236 -9.65 -22.95 -2.56
C VAL A 236 -9.57 -21.43 -2.41
N GLY A 237 -10.28 -20.67 -3.24
CA GLY A 237 -10.31 -19.21 -3.16
C GLY A 237 -10.82 -18.69 -1.81
N ARG A 238 -11.88 -19.31 -1.28
CA ARG A 238 -12.41 -18.99 0.07
C ARG A 238 -11.35 -19.20 1.14
N ARG A 239 -10.67 -20.36 1.14
CA ARG A 239 -9.57 -20.64 2.08
C ARG A 239 -8.41 -19.66 1.93
N THR A 240 -8.07 -19.26 0.72
CA THR A 240 -7.02 -18.25 0.47
C THR A 240 -7.39 -16.91 1.11
N LEU A 241 -8.62 -16.45 0.89
CA LEU A 241 -9.13 -15.20 1.46
C LEU A 241 -9.18 -15.26 3.00
N GLU A 242 -9.72 -16.33 3.57
CA GLU A 242 -9.81 -16.52 5.02
C GLU A 242 -8.42 -16.56 5.68
N ARG A 243 -7.49 -17.34 5.14
CA ARG A 243 -6.10 -17.43 5.65
C ARG A 243 -5.39 -16.08 5.61
N ALA A 244 -5.61 -15.28 4.56
CA ALA A 244 -5.02 -13.96 4.44
C ALA A 244 -5.59 -12.97 5.47
N LEU A 245 -6.89 -13.07 5.79
CA LEU A 245 -7.58 -12.12 6.68
C LEU A 245 -7.51 -12.49 8.16
N GLN A 246 -7.46 -13.78 8.50
CA GLN A 246 -7.59 -14.25 9.88
C GLN A 246 -6.59 -13.59 10.87
N PRO A 247 -5.27 -13.51 10.59
CA PRO A 247 -4.33 -12.92 11.55
C PRO A 247 -4.61 -11.43 11.81
N TRP A 248 -5.08 -10.74 10.79
CA TRP A 248 -5.36 -9.30 10.85
C TRP A 248 -6.70 -9.00 11.52
N ARG A 249 -7.75 -9.81 11.28
CA ARG A 249 -9.02 -9.69 12.02
C ARG A 249 -8.83 -9.80 13.53
N ALA A 250 -7.95 -10.70 13.97
CA ALA A 250 -7.61 -10.82 15.39
C ALA A 250 -6.87 -9.59 15.94
N SER A 251 -6.05 -8.94 15.11
CA SER A 251 -5.26 -7.77 15.51
C SER A 251 -6.00 -6.44 15.38
N PHE A 252 -7.11 -6.42 14.64
CA PHE A 252 -7.92 -5.24 14.32
C PHE A 252 -9.42 -5.57 14.47
N PRO A 253 -9.89 -5.90 15.70
CA PRO A 253 -11.28 -6.31 15.93
C PRO A 253 -12.30 -5.18 15.70
N ASP A 254 -11.83 -3.94 15.71
CA ASP A 254 -12.58 -2.71 15.48
C ASP A 254 -12.84 -2.41 13.99
N VAL A 255 -12.19 -3.13 13.08
CA VAL A 255 -12.36 -2.95 11.63
C VAL A 255 -13.45 -3.89 11.12
N GLU A 256 -14.53 -3.33 10.59
CA GLU A 256 -15.53 -4.09 9.84
C GLU A 256 -14.91 -4.61 8.53
N VAL A 257 -14.91 -5.94 8.34
CA VAL A 257 -14.30 -6.58 7.16
C VAL A 257 -15.33 -7.35 6.34
N VAL A 258 -15.59 -6.88 5.13
CA VAL A 258 -16.38 -7.58 4.11
C VAL A 258 -15.45 -8.39 3.22
N ALA A 259 -15.61 -9.72 3.23
CA ALA A 259 -14.82 -10.64 2.39
C ALA A 259 -15.62 -11.01 1.14
N GLU A 260 -15.18 -10.56 -0.03
CA GLU A 260 -15.83 -10.84 -1.32
C GLU A 260 -15.00 -11.87 -2.13
N LEU A 261 -15.59 -13.03 -2.35
CA LEU A 261 -15.08 -14.03 -3.27
C LEU A 261 -15.82 -13.91 -4.61
N VAL A 262 -15.13 -13.54 -5.68
CA VAL A 262 -15.75 -13.22 -6.96
C VAL A 262 -15.19 -14.10 -8.08
N ARG A 263 -16.06 -14.68 -8.89
CA ARG A 263 -15.64 -15.38 -10.11
C ARG A 263 -15.32 -14.36 -11.20
N GLY A 264 -14.10 -14.34 -11.70
CA GLY A 264 -13.69 -13.46 -12.78
C GLY A 264 -12.23 -13.05 -12.76
N GLU A 265 -11.85 -12.19 -13.70
CA GLU A 265 -10.48 -11.69 -13.81
C GLU A 265 -10.16 -10.72 -12.64
N PRO A 266 -9.02 -10.90 -11.92
CA PRO A 266 -8.65 -10.05 -10.79
C PRO A 266 -8.57 -8.56 -11.12
N ALA A 267 -8.00 -8.21 -12.27
CA ALA A 267 -7.84 -6.81 -12.69
C ALA A 267 -9.19 -6.11 -12.91
N ARG A 268 -10.16 -6.81 -13.53
CA ARG A 268 -11.51 -6.30 -13.75
C ARG A 268 -12.29 -6.20 -12.45
N THR A 269 -12.21 -7.23 -11.62
CA THR A 269 -12.98 -7.31 -10.37
C THR A 269 -12.56 -6.24 -9.36
N VAL A 270 -11.24 -6.14 -9.10
CA VAL A 270 -10.70 -5.10 -8.21
C VAL A 270 -10.92 -3.71 -8.82
N GLY A 271 -10.76 -3.56 -10.14
CA GLY A 271 -11.08 -2.31 -10.85
C GLY A 271 -12.53 -1.87 -10.67
N ALA A 272 -13.50 -2.78 -10.77
CA ALA A 272 -14.91 -2.45 -10.56
C ALA A 272 -15.18 -1.99 -9.12
N ARG A 273 -14.56 -2.65 -8.12
CA ARG A 273 -14.69 -2.29 -6.70
C ARG A 273 -13.88 -1.06 -6.29
N SER A 274 -12.90 -0.66 -7.09
CA SER A 274 -12.09 0.55 -6.86
C SER A 274 -12.91 1.83 -6.90
N ARG A 275 -14.01 1.86 -7.68
CA ARG A 275 -14.79 3.08 -7.91
C ARG A 275 -15.43 3.58 -6.61
N GLY A 276 -15.15 4.85 -6.28
CA GLY A 276 -15.65 5.48 -5.07
C GLY A 276 -15.05 4.93 -3.77
N ALA A 277 -14.00 4.11 -3.85
CA ALA A 277 -13.24 3.72 -2.67
C ALA A 277 -12.48 4.94 -2.13
N ALA A 278 -12.35 5.03 -0.80
CA ALA A 278 -11.51 6.03 -0.15
C ALA A 278 -10.02 5.73 -0.36
N LEU A 279 -9.69 4.44 -0.51
CA LEU A 279 -8.36 3.95 -0.83
C LEU A 279 -8.46 2.53 -1.40
N VAL A 280 -7.69 2.24 -2.44
CA VAL A 280 -7.51 0.89 -2.98
C VAL A 280 -6.10 0.43 -2.68
N VAL A 281 -5.94 -0.76 -2.13
CA VAL A 281 -4.66 -1.33 -1.74
C VAL A 281 -4.39 -2.55 -2.59
N VAL A 282 -3.24 -2.56 -3.23
CA VAL A 282 -2.77 -3.66 -4.07
C VAL A 282 -1.33 -3.99 -3.70
N GLY A 283 -0.98 -5.26 -3.77
CA GLY A 283 0.43 -5.65 -3.70
C GLY A 283 1.18 -5.16 -4.95
N SER A 284 2.51 -5.03 -4.86
CA SER A 284 3.35 -4.80 -6.04
C SER A 284 3.49 -6.05 -6.92
N GLY A 285 3.05 -7.22 -6.42
CA GLY A 285 3.63 -8.53 -6.68
C GLY A 285 3.59 -9.11 -8.10
N HIS A 286 4.37 -10.20 -8.23
CA HIS A 286 4.37 -11.19 -9.31
C HIS A 286 3.96 -12.58 -8.77
N ARG A 287 3.52 -13.46 -9.67
CA ARG A 287 3.46 -14.91 -9.42
C ARG A 287 4.86 -15.50 -9.59
N GLY A 288 5.47 -16.05 -8.54
CA GLY A 288 6.73 -16.83 -8.63
C GLY A 288 8.04 -16.07 -8.40
N HIS A 289 9.15 -16.82 -8.43
CA HIS A 289 10.51 -16.45 -7.99
C HIS A 289 11.23 -15.33 -8.78
N VAL A 290 10.58 -14.69 -9.75
CA VAL A 290 11.20 -13.64 -10.56
C VAL A 290 10.88 -12.27 -9.95
N ARG A 291 11.89 -11.68 -9.28
CA ARG A 291 11.89 -10.31 -8.72
C ARG A 291 11.96 -9.23 -9.82
N ALA A 292 11.18 -9.36 -10.89
CA ALA A 292 11.16 -8.33 -11.92
C ALA A 292 10.55 -7.05 -11.35
N ALA A 293 11.11 -5.90 -11.68
CA ALA A 293 10.63 -4.60 -11.19
C ALA A 293 9.46 -4.07 -12.04
N VAL A 294 8.40 -4.87 -12.14
CA VAL A 294 7.24 -4.62 -12.99
C VAL A 294 5.96 -4.69 -12.15
N LEU A 295 5.04 -3.73 -12.31
CA LEU A 295 3.75 -3.83 -11.63
C LEU A 295 2.95 -5.00 -12.19
N GLY A 296 2.39 -5.81 -11.28
CA GLY A 296 1.39 -6.84 -11.61
C GLY A 296 0.18 -6.26 -12.35
N SER A 297 -0.55 -7.12 -13.08
CA SER A 297 -1.65 -6.72 -13.95
C SER A 297 -2.79 -6.02 -13.20
N VAL A 298 -3.08 -6.43 -11.97
CA VAL A 298 -4.10 -5.79 -11.11
C VAL A 298 -3.70 -4.37 -10.75
N SER A 299 -2.48 -4.19 -10.21
CA SER A 299 -1.97 -2.90 -9.77
C SER A 299 -1.89 -1.91 -10.94
N ARG A 300 -1.44 -2.38 -12.11
CA ARG A 300 -1.44 -1.60 -13.34
C ARG A 300 -2.85 -1.18 -13.78
N SER A 301 -3.80 -2.13 -13.81
CA SER A 301 -5.18 -1.86 -14.21
C SER A 301 -5.86 -0.83 -13.30
N VAL A 302 -5.71 -0.98 -11.98
CA VAL A 302 -6.30 -0.07 -10.99
C VAL A 302 -5.64 1.31 -11.04
N LEU A 303 -4.33 1.40 -11.25
CA LEU A 303 -3.66 2.70 -11.43
C LEU A 303 -4.09 3.44 -12.71
N GLN A 304 -4.43 2.71 -13.77
CA GLN A 304 -4.81 3.28 -15.05
C GLN A 304 -6.30 3.65 -15.13
N HIS A 305 -7.16 2.86 -14.50
CA HIS A 305 -8.62 2.97 -14.66
C HIS A 305 -9.37 3.23 -13.34
N GLY A 306 -8.66 3.22 -12.21
CA GLY A 306 -9.23 3.49 -10.90
C GLY A 306 -9.40 4.99 -10.68
N GLY A 307 -10.63 5.43 -10.46
CA GLY A 307 -10.96 6.81 -10.09
C GLY A 307 -10.72 7.14 -8.62
N SER A 308 -9.98 6.28 -7.89
CA SER A 308 -9.75 6.39 -6.45
C SER A 308 -8.25 6.31 -6.12
N PRO A 309 -7.79 6.89 -4.99
CA PRO A 309 -6.41 6.74 -4.52
C PRO A 309 -5.97 5.28 -4.46
N VAL A 310 -4.76 4.97 -4.94
CA VAL A 310 -4.23 3.60 -5.02
C VAL A 310 -2.92 3.49 -4.26
N ALA A 311 -2.90 2.69 -3.19
CA ALA A 311 -1.69 2.26 -2.50
C ALA A 311 -1.13 0.99 -3.14
N VAL A 312 0.10 1.07 -3.65
CA VAL A 312 0.91 -0.07 -4.03
C VAL A 312 1.87 -0.39 -2.90
N VAL A 313 1.77 -1.61 -2.38
CA VAL A 313 2.55 -2.08 -1.23
C VAL A 313 3.50 -3.18 -1.68
N GLY A 314 4.80 -2.95 -1.51
CA GLY A 314 5.85 -3.92 -1.82
C GLY A 314 5.94 -5.08 -0.82
N ASP A 315 6.53 -6.19 -1.25
CA ASP A 315 6.81 -7.35 -0.39
C ASP A 315 7.88 -7.06 0.68
N VAL A 316 8.76 -6.08 0.42
CA VAL A 316 9.86 -5.69 1.32
C VAL A 316 9.41 -4.53 2.22
N GLY A 317 8.33 -4.72 2.97
CA GLY A 317 7.65 -3.63 3.67
C GLY A 317 7.37 -3.89 5.15
N ARG A 318 8.41 -3.80 6.00
CA ARG A 318 8.48 -3.52 7.46
C ARG A 318 7.56 -4.24 8.47
N ASP A 319 6.47 -4.88 8.09
CA ASP A 319 5.56 -5.52 9.03
C ASP A 319 5.17 -6.91 8.52
N PRO A 320 5.80 -7.98 9.01
CA PRO A 320 5.28 -9.33 8.78
C PRO A 320 3.84 -9.43 9.30
N ALA A 321 3.09 -10.41 8.79
CA ALA A 321 1.79 -10.73 9.37
C ALA A 321 1.93 -10.87 10.90
N PRO A 322 0.96 -10.33 11.68
CA PRO A 322 1.01 -10.47 13.13
C PRO A 322 1.12 -11.95 13.46
N THR A 323 2.10 -12.29 14.29
CA THR A 323 2.23 -13.66 14.76
C THR A 323 0.94 -13.99 15.50
N PRO A 324 0.23 -15.09 15.15
CA PRO A 324 -0.93 -15.48 15.93
C PRO A 324 -0.50 -15.60 17.40
N PRO A 325 -1.36 -15.26 18.37
CA PRO A 325 -1.03 -15.46 19.78
C PRO A 325 -0.58 -16.91 19.92
N SER A 326 0.65 -17.09 20.40
CA SER A 326 1.17 -18.40 20.73
C SER A 326 0.10 -19.09 21.55
N ARG A 327 -0.43 -20.23 21.06
CA ARG A 327 -1.14 -21.16 21.94
C ARG A 327 -0.15 -21.45 23.04
N GLU A 328 -0.32 -20.81 24.19
CA GLU A 328 0.39 -21.19 25.39
C GLU A 328 0.13 -22.68 25.55
N ALA A 329 1.16 -23.49 25.27
CA ALA A 329 1.20 -24.84 25.76
C ALA A 329 0.95 -24.73 27.28
N PRO A 330 0.11 -25.57 27.89
CA PRO A 330 -0.12 -25.49 29.33
C PRO A 330 1.24 -25.61 30.01
N GLN A 331 1.75 -24.50 30.56
CA GLN A 331 2.90 -24.55 31.43
C GLN A 331 2.47 -25.36 32.64
N GLY A 332 2.98 -26.58 32.71
CA GLY A 332 2.76 -27.49 33.81
C GLY A 332 3.21 -26.81 35.09
N ASN A 333 2.25 -26.37 35.90
CA ASN A 333 2.19 -26.59 37.33
C ASN A 333 0.90 -25.95 37.88
N ARG A 334 -0.23 -26.64 37.70
CA ARG A 334 -1.36 -26.54 38.64
C ARG A 334 -1.83 -27.95 38.92
N ALA A 335 -1.81 -28.31 40.20
CA ALA A 335 -2.32 -29.57 40.70
C ALA A 335 -3.71 -29.87 40.09
N ALA A 336 -3.84 -31.05 39.51
CA ALA A 336 -5.10 -31.52 38.95
C ALA A 336 -6.17 -31.61 40.05
N PRO A 337 -7.41 -31.16 39.83
CA PRO A 337 -8.53 -31.47 40.70
C PRO A 337 -8.74 -32.99 40.77
N SER A 338 -9.00 -33.48 41.97
CA SER A 338 -8.97 -34.89 42.39
C SER A 338 -10.12 -35.79 41.87
N TRP A 339 -10.77 -35.46 40.75
CA TRP A 339 -11.90 -36.26 40.24
C TRP A 339 -11.61 -37.09 38.98
N VAL A 340 -10.37 -37.13 38.47
CA VAL A 340 -9.98 -37.99 37.32
C VAL A 340 -9.21 -39.26 37.75
N ARG A 341 -9.63 -39.89 38.86
CA ARG A 341 -9.27 -41.28 39.19
C ARG A 341 -10.51 -42.14 39.37
N ALA A 342 -11.34 -42.22 38.33
CA ALA A 342 -12.41 -43.22 38.26
C ALA A 342 -12.88 -43.42 36.81
N THR A 343 -12.03 -43.96 35.94
CA THR A 343 -12.45 -44.57 34.64
C THR A 343 -11.31 -45.32 33.94
N GLY A 344 -10.33 -45.81 34.71
CA GLY A 344 -9.23 -46.64 34.21
C GLY A 344 -9.40 -48.14 34.38
N SER A 345 -10.57 -48.62 34.84
CA SER A 345 -10.76 -50.01 35.29
C SER A 345 -11.73 -50.86 34.44
N VAL A 346 -12.28 -50.36 33.32
CA VAL A 346 -13.31 -51.12 32.56
C VAL A 346 -12.90 -51.47 31.11
N LEU A 347 -11.71 -51.10 30.65
CA LEU A 347 -11.25 -51.43 29.29
C LEU A 347 -10.00 -52.32 29.25
N ARG A 348 -9.81 -53.17 30.26
CA ARG A 348 -8.78 -54.23 30.24
C ARG A 348 -9.30 -55.67 30.44
N GLU A 349 -10.59 -55.87 30.68
CA GLU A 349 -11.21 -57.21 30.73
C GLU A 349 -11.94 -57.64 29.45
N ALA A 350 -12.15 -56.74 28.47
CA ALA A 350 -12.87 -57.08 27.23
C ALA A 350 -11.99 -57.60 26.07
N ARG A 351 -10.72 -57.97 26.33
CA ARG A 351 -9.81 -58.54 25.31
C ARG A 351 -9.37 -59.99 25.56
N HIS A 352 -9.91 -60.65 26.59
CA HIS A 352 -9.61 -62.07 26.87
C HIS A 352 -10.80 -63.04 26.67
N ALA A 353 -11.97 -62.56 26.24
CA ALA A 353 -13.19 -63.38 26.14
C ALA A 353 -13.66 -63.76 24.72
N PHE A 354 -12.95 -63.38 23.65
CA PHE A 354 -13.41 -63.63 22.26
C PHE A 354 -12.43 -64.45 21.41
N GLY A 355 -11.97 -65.57 21.95
CA GLY A 355 -11.08 -66.49 21.25
C GLY A 355 -10.98 -67.84 21.92
N ARG A 356 -12.07 -68.63 21.90
CA ARG A 356 -12.05 -70.11 21.89
C ARG A 356 -13.48 -70.70 21.89
N ARG A 357 -13.73 -71.59 20.91
CA ARG A 357 -14.82 -72.59 20.76
C ARG A 357 -16.14 -72.02 20.17
N ALA A 358 -16.83 -72.67 19.23
CA ALA A 358 -16.83 -74.07 18.84
C ALA A 358 -17.30 -74.25 17.37
N SER A 359 -16.69 -75.22 16.67
CA SER A 359 -17.36 -76.04 15.64
C SER A 359 -18.25 -77.09 16.34
N PRO A 360 -19.27 -77.58 15.62
CA PRO A 360 -19.32 -79.02 15.34
C PRO A 360 -18.78 -79.36 13.96
#